data_AF-A0A257N8H7-F1
#
_entry.id   AF-A0A257N8H7-F1
#
_cell.length_a   1.000
_cell.length_b   1.000
_cell.length_c   1.000
_cell.angle_alpha   90.00
_cell.angle_beta   90.00
_cell.angle_gamma   90.00
#
_symmetry.space_group_name_H-M   'P 1'
#
loop_
_entity.id
_entity.type
_entity.pdbx_description
1 polymer ?
#
loop_
_entity_poly.entity_id
_entity_poly.type
_entity_poly.pdbx_seq_one_letter_code
_entity_poly.pdbx_strand_id
1 'polypeptide(L)'
;MNTQKIFDTPLLGLGFRVFFALAGLSALILIVLWNAIFKGTLTVDNYFANNYWHAHEMLLGYSVAVIAGFLLTAVKNWTGKPTLTGDKLAGLALLWLYGRILPFYAGLLPDVLIAVVDFAFLPILAYQISKPIMQARHFRSLVFIGLLLLLTLGNGLIHAEILGLCQNTAWAGIQLVVATIIILILILAGRVFPFFTERGLSGTLIIRNPLWDALSIGSAVVVFALQLSAISG
;
A
#
# COMPACT_ATOMS: atom_id res chain seq x y z
N MET A 1 -14.46 -1.92 -31.64
CA MET A 1 -14.67 -3.31 -31.19
C MET A 1 -14.86 -3.29 -29.68
N ASN A 2 -16.04 -3.67 -29.19
CA ASN A 2 -16.25 -3.90 -27.75
C ASN A 2 -15.52 -5.19 -27.39
N THR A 3 -14.30 -5.09 -26.88
CA THR A 3 -13.59 -6.24 -26.32
C THR A 3 -14.42 -6.72 -25.13
N GLN A 4 -15.07 -7.89 -25.25
CA GLN A 4 -15.68 -8.54 -24.08
C GLN A 4 -14.59 -8.72 -23.03
N LYS A 5 -14.86 -8.26 -21.81
CA LYS A 5 -13.94 -8.46 -20.69
C LYS A 5 -13.91 -9.95 -20.38
N ILE A 6 -12.72 -10.53 -20.27
CA ILE A 6 -12.54 -11.95 -19.93
C ILE A 6 -12.97 -12.18 -18.48
N PHE A 7 -12.67 -11.21 -17.62
CA PHE A 7 -13.00 -11.22 -16.21
C PHE A 7 -14.07 -10.17 -15.89
N ASP A 8 -15.34 -10.52 -16.11
CA ASP A 8 -16.50 -9.70 -15.72
C ASP A 8 -17.23 -10.31 -14.51
N THR A 9 -16.51 -10.45 -13.40
CA THR A 9 -17.06 -11.02 -12.15
C THR A 9 -17.35 -9.95 -11.11
N PRO A 10 -18.30 -10.18 -10.18
CA PRO A 10 -18.61 -9.23 -9.12
C PRO A 10 -17.39 -8.84 -8.26
N LEU A 11 -16.44 -9.76 -8.07
CA LEU A 11 -15.20 -9.53 -7.32
C LEU A 11 -14.31 -8.46 -7.97
N LEU A 12 -14.29 -8.42 -9.31
CA LEU A 12 -13.47 -7.49 -10.10
C LEU A 12 -14.24 -6.23 -10.54
N GLY A 13 -15.44 -6.02 -10.01
CA GLY A 13 -16.25 -4.84 -10.28
C GLY A 13 -15.78 -3.57 -9.55
N LEU A 14 -15.12 -3.71 -8.39
CA LEU A 14 -14.64 -2.58 -7.56
C LEU A 14 -13.34 -2.97 -6.84
N GLY A 15 -12.42 -2.01 -6.72
CA GLY A 15 -11.11 -2.23 -6.12
C GLY A 15 -11.16 -2.79 -4.70
N PHE A 16 -12.05 -2.29 -3.83
CA PHE A 16 -12.13 -2.81 -2.46
C PHE A 16 -12.48 -4.29 -2.40
N ARG A 17 -13.30 -4.81 -3.33
CA ARG A 17 -13.78 -6.20 -3.26
C ARG A 17 -12.63 -7.19 -3.40
N VAL A 18 -11.80 -7.00 -4.42
CA VAL A 18 -10.65 -7.87 -4.64
C VAL A 18 -9.54 -7.62 -3.61
N PHE A 19 -9.17 -6.37 -3.37
CA PHE A 19 -8.01 -6.08 -2.53
C PHE A 19 -8.25 -6.26 -1.04
N PHE A 20 -9.47 -6.04 -0.53
CA PHE A 20 -9.77 -6.37 0.87
C PHE A 20 -9.88 -7.89 1.09
N ALA A 21 -10.38 -8.64 0.09
CA ALA A 21 -10.36 -10.10 0.14
C ALA A 21 -8.91 -10.62 0.16
N LEU A 22 -8.05 -10.08 -0.71
CA LEU A 22 -6.62 -10.41 -0.73
C LEU A 22 -5.93 -10.02 0.58
N ALA A 23 -6.19 -8.83 1.12
CA ALA A 23 -5.64 -8.39 2.40
C ALA A 23 -6.06 -9.31 3.55
N GLY A 24 -7.35 -9.67 3.62
CA GLY A 24 -7.86 -10.59 4.64
C GLY A 24 -7.24 -11.99 4.55
N LEU A 25 -7.13 -12.52 3.33
CA LEU A 25 -6.48 -13.82 3.10
C LEU A 25 -4.99 -13.77 3.45
N SER A 26 -4.28 -12.73 3.04
CA SER A 26 -2.87 -12.55 3.37
C SER A 26 -2.64 -12.38 4.87
N ALA A 27 -3.50 -11.67 5.60
CA ALA A 27 -3.37 -11.58 7.05
C ALA A 27 -3.39 -12.97 7.72
N LEU A 28 -4.32 -13.83 7.31
CA LEU A 28 -4.42 -15.20 7.83
C LEU A 28 -3.17 -16.02 7.48
N ILE A 29 -2.76 -16.01 6.22
CA ILE A 29 -1.62 -16.81 5.74
C ILE A 29 -0.31 -16.32 6.37
N LEU A 30 -0.06 -15.01 6.36
CA LEU A 30 1.19 -14.43 6.82
C LEU A 30 1.39 -14.59 8.32
N ILE A 31 0.32 -14.51 9.13
CA ILE A 31 0.43 -14.77 10.59
C ILE A 31 0.83 -16.22 10.84
N VAL A 32 0.24 -17.18 10.11
CA VAL A 32 0.57 -18.61 10.27
C VAL A 32 2.01 -18.88 9.82
N LEU A 33 2.39 -18.40 8.64
CA LEU A 33 3.75 -18.55 8.11
C LEU A 33 4.79 -17.91 9.02
N TRP A 34 4.56 -16.67 9.45
CA TRP A 34 5.47 -15.97 10.34
C TRP A 34 5.65 -16.70 11.67
N ASN A 35 4.57 -17.17 12.29
CA ASN A 35 4.65 -17.92 13.54
C ASN A 35 5.48 -19.21 13.39
N ALA A 36 5.36 -19.91 12.26
CA ALA A 36 6.13 -21.11 11.98
C ALA A 36 7.62 -20.81 11.72
N ILE A 37 7.92 -19.75 10.98
CA ILE A 37 9.29 -19.29 10.69
C ILE A 37 9.97 -18.77 11.97
N PHE A 38 9.27 -17.95 12.75
CA PHE A 38 9.77 -17.36 14.00
C PHE A 38 10.11 -18.43 15.04
N LYS A 39 9.30 -19.50 15.13
CA LYS A 39 9.59 -20.65 16.01
C LYS A 39 10.66 -21.59 15.48
N GLY A 40 11.13 -21.40 14.25
CA GLY A 40 12.07 -22.29 13.58
C GLY A 40 11.47 -23.64 13.16
N THR A 41 10.15 -23.82 13.25
CA THR A 41 9.48 -25.06 12.81
C THR A 41 9.39 -25.17 11.29
N LEU A 42 9.57 -24.04 10.59
CA LEU A 42 9.61 -23.96 9.14
C LEU A 42 10.81 -23.10 8.73
N THR A 43 11.73 -23.68 7.96
CA THR A 43 12.81 -22.94 7.30
C THR A 43 12.51 -22.87 5.82
N VAL A 44 12.48 -21.65 5.27
CA VAL A 44 12.19 -21.43 3.85
C VAL A 44 13.28 -20.55 3.28
N ASP A 45 13.87 -20.98 2.17
CA ASP A 45 14.75 -20.13 1.39
C ASP A 45 13.92 -18.99 0.77
N ASN A 46 14.32 -17.76 1.04
CA ASN A 46 13.58 -16.58 0.61
C ASN A 46 14.54 -15.49 0.15
N TYR A 47 14.09 -14.68 -0.79
CA TYR A 47 14.81 -13.52 -1.31
C TYR A 47 15.12 -12.51 -0.19
N PHE A 48 14.23 -12.39 0.79
CA PHE A 48 14.42 -11.57 1.98
C PHE A 48 14.92 -12.42 3.15
N ALA A 49 15.77 -11.85 4.02
CA ALA A 49 15.99 -12.44 5.34
C ALA A 49 14.68 -12.46 6.16
N ASN A 50 14.47 -13.47 7.01
CA ASN A 50 13.18 -13.72 7.69
C ASN A 50 12.52 -12.49 8.34
N ASN A 51 13.28 -11.67 9.08
CA ASN A 51 12.75 -10.47 9.73
C ASN A 51 12.35 -9.39 8.71
N TYR A 52 13.15 -9.22 7.66
CA TYR A 52 12.84 -8.29 6.57
C TYR A 52 11.66 -8.78 5.72
N TRP A 53 11.55 -10.09 5.49
CA TRP A 53 10.39 -10.69 4.84
C TRP A 53 9.11 -10.35 5.61
N HIS A 54 9.09 -10.61 6.92
CA HIS A 54 7.92 -10.29 7.75
C HIS A 54 7.57 -8.81 7.71
N ALA A 55 8.54 -7.93 7.92
CA ALA A 55 8.32 -6.48 7.89
C ALA A 55 7.80 -6.03 6.52
N HIS A 56 8.40 -6.52 5.43
CA HIS A 56 7.98 -6.22 4.07
C HIS A 56 6.55 -6.69 3.80
N GLU A 57 6.22 -7.93 4.15
CA GLU A 57 4.90 -8.50 3.92
C GLU A 57 3.80 -7.83 4.75
N MET A 58 4.07 -7.38 5.97
CA MET A 58 3.08 -6.62 6.78
C MET A 58 2.82 -5.23 6.21
N LEU A 59 3.87 -4.55 5.75
CA LEU A 59 3.82 -3.15 5.34
C LEU A 59 3.50 -2.98 3.84
N LEU A 60 4.22 -3.66 2.97
CA LEU A 60 4.15 -3.56 1.51
C LEU A 60 3.32 -4.68 0.87
N GLY A 61 3.08 -5.78 1.58
CA GLY A 61 2.10 -6.79 1.22
C GLY A 61 0.69 -6.39 1.69
N TYR A 62 0.39 -6.70 2.95
CA TYR A 62 -0.92 -6.52 3.59
C TYR A 62 -1.40 -5.06 3.58
N SER A 63 -0.64 -4.13 4.19
CA SER A 63 -1.14 -2.76 4.36
C SER A 63 -1.37 -2.06 3.02
N VAL A 64 -0.48 -2.30 2.04
CA VAL A 64 -0.62 -1.78 0.68
C VAL A 64 -1.83 -2.37 -0.06
N ALA A 65 -2.19 -3.65 0.16
CA ALA A 65 -3.45 -4.19 -0.37
C ALA A 65 -4.67 -3.44 0.19
N VAL A 66 -4.69 -3.17 1.50
CA VAL A 66 -5.75 -2.36 2.12
C VAL A 66 -5.78 -0.95 1.51
N ILE A 67 -4.63 -0.30 1.38
CA ILE A 67 -4.52 1.04 0.77
C ILE A 67 -5.04 1.03 -0.68
N ALA A 68 -4.66 0.03 -1.48
CA ALA A 68 -5.11 -0.10 -2.87
C ALA A 68 -6.62 -0.25 -2.96
N GLY A 69 -7.20 -1.15 -2.17
CA GLY A 69 -8.65 -1.38 -2.12
C GLY A 69 -9.43 -0.12 -1.73
N PHE A 70 -8.93 0.61 -0.72
CA PHE A 70 -9.50 1.87 -0.28
C PHE A 70 -9.40 2.94 -1.38
N LEU A 71 -8.19 3.22 -1.89
CA LEU A 71 -7.97 4.33 -2.83
C LEU A 71 -8.68 4.13 -4.17
N LEU A 72 -8.67 2.91 -4.72
CA LEU A 72 -9.39 2.60 -5.97
C LEU A 72 -10.90 2.85 -5.85
N THR A 73 -11.45 2.76 -4.64
CA THR A 73 -12.88 3.01 -4.38
C THR A 73 -13.13 4.47 -4.02
N ALA A 74 -12.32 5.04 -3.14
CA ALA A 74 -12.44 6.41 -2.68
C ALA A 74 -12.25 7.41 -3.83
N VAL A 75 -11.28 7.18 -4.71
CA VAL A 75 -11.00 8.06 -5.85
C VAL A 75 -12.15 8.06 -6.83
N LYS A 76 -12.77 6.90 -7.09
CA LYS A 76 -14.00 6.82 -7.89
C LYS A 76 -15.10 7.71 -7.29
N ASN A 77 -15.28 7.64 -5.98
CA ASN A 77 -16.30 8.42 -5.28
C ASN A 77 -16.00 9.93 -5.28
N TRP A 78 -14.74 10.35 -5.11
CA TRP A 78 -14.36 11.77 -5.08
C TRP A 78 -14.39 12.42 -6.47
N THR A 79 -13.99 11.67 -7.49
CA THR A 79 -13.81 12.21 -8.86
C THR A 79 -15.04 12.01 -9.75
N GLY A 80 -15.94 11.08 -9.38
CA GLY A 80 -17.02 10.61 -10.24
C GLY A 80 -16.53 9.87 -11.50
N LYS A 81 -15.22 9.65 -11.64
CA LYS A 81 -14.60 8.98 -12.79
C LYS A 81 -14.38 7.50 -12.48
N PRO A 82 -14.52 6.61 -13.48
CA PRO A 82 -14.29 5.18 -13.28
C PRO A 82 -12.81 4.91 -12.94
N THR A 83 -12.58 4.06 -11.95
CA THR A 83 -11.28 3.44 -11.66
C THR A 83 -11.19 2.07 -12.36
N LEU A 84 -10.09 1.34 -12.16
CA LEU A 84 -9.88 0.03 -12.79
C LEU A 84 -10.98 -0.97 -12.42
N THR A 85 -11.46 -1.72 -13.42
CA THR A 85 -12.46 -2.79 -13.29
C THR A 85 -12.13 -3.92 -14.27
N GLY A 86 -12.65 -5.11 -13.99
CA GLY A 86 -12.49 -6.32 -14.81
C GLY A 86 -11.02 -6.67 -15.06
N ASP A 87 -10.66 -6.98 -16.30
CA ASP A 87 -9.31 -7.44 -16.71
C ASP A 87 -8.17 -6.56 -16.20
N LYS A 88 -8.33 -5.23 -16.23
CA LYS A 88 -7.27 -4.32 -15.77
C LYS A 88 -7.08 -4.36 -14.25
N LEU A 89 -8.17 -4.57 -13.52
CA LEU A 89 -8.11 -4.75 -12.06
C LEU A 89 -7.55 -6.14 -11.72
N ALA A 90 -7.89 -7.17 -12.49
CA ALA A 90 -7.32 -8.50 -12.36
C ALA A 90 -5.80 -8.48 -12.58
N GLY A 91 -5.32 -7.80 -13.63
CA GLY A 91 -3.88 -7.65 -13.89
C GLY A 91 -3.14 -6.96 -12.73
N LEU A 92 -3.75 -5.93 -12.13
CA LEU A 92 -3.17 -5.25 -10.97
C LEU A 92 -3.15 -6.15 -9.72
N ALA A 93 -4.20 -6.94 -9.51
CA ALA A 93 -4.28 -7.90 -8.41
C ALA A 93 -3.27 -9.06 -8.58
N LEU A 94 -3.10 -9.55 -9.81
CA LEU A 94 -2.10 -10.57 -10.13
C LEU A 94 -0.69 -10.04 -9.93
N LEU A 95 -0.40 -8.81 -10.36
CA LEU A 95 0.90 -8.17 -10.12
C LEU A 95 1.22 -8.13 -8.63
N TRP A 96 0.26 -7.70 -7.80
CA TRP A 96 0.41 -7.70 -6.36
C TRP A 96 0.67 -9.10 -5.81
N LEU A 97 -0.12 -10.09 -6.25
CA LEU A 97 -0.03 -11.47 -5.79
C LEU A 97 1.33 -12.08 -6.13
N TYR A 98 1.82 -11.88 -7.36
CA TYR A 98 3.12 -12.38 -7.77
C TYR A 98 4.28 -11.71 -7.02
N GLY A 99 4.15 -10.43 -6.64
CA GLY A 99 5.12 -9.77 -5.76
C GLY A 99 5.31 -10.49 -4.42
N ARG A 100 4.28 -11.18 -3.92
CA ARG A 100 4.34 -11.96 -2.67
C ARG A 100 4.83 -13.39 -2.86
N ILE A 101 4.56 -13.98 -4.02
CA ILE A 101 4.88 -15.39 -4.31
C ILE A 101 6.33 -15.55 -4.77
N LEU A 102 6.83 -14.66 -5.63
CA LEU A 102 8.16 -14.77 -6.24
C LEU A 102 9.33 -14.81 -5.24
N PRO A 103 9.31 -14.10 -4.10
CA PRO A 103 10.36 -14.20 -3.09
C PRO A 103 10.66 -15.62 -2.58
N PHE A 104 9.70 -16.54 -2.66
CA PHE A 104 9.85 -17.94 -2.28
C PHE A 104 10.57 -18.81 -3.33
N TYR A 105 10.84 -18.25 -4.51
CA TYR A 105 11.61 -18.92 -5.58
C TYR A 105 13.05 -18.40 -5.62
N ALA A 106 13.58 -17.93 -4.49
CA ALA A 106 14.97 -17.52 -4.35
C ALA A 106 15.91 -18.65 -4.79
N GLY A 107 16.96 -18.29 -5.55
CA GLY A 107 17.88 -19.25 -6.15
C GLY A 107 17.38 -19.94 -7.43
N LEU A 108 16.07 -19.95 -7.71
CA LEU A 108 15.51 -20.45 -8.96
C LEU A 108 15.27 -19.33 -9.99
N LEU A 109 14.89 -18.14 -9.52
CA LEU A 109 14.66 -16.97 -10.34
C LEU A 109 15.75 -15.91 -10.10
N PRO A 110 16.06 -15.05 -11.09
CA PRO A 110 16.93 -13.91 -10.87
C PRO A 110 16.34 -12.94 -9.84
N ASP A 111 17.13 -12.57 -8.84
CA ASP A 111 16.75 -11.63 -7.79
C ASP A 111 16.19 -10.30 -8.32
N VAL A 112 16.76 -9.80 -9.42
CA VAL A 112 16.28 -8.59 -10.11
C VAL A 112 14.84 -8.76 -10.60
N LEU A 113 14.46 -9.95 -11.07
CA LEU A 113 13.09 -10.21 -11.52
C LEU A 113 12.11 -10.16 -10.34
N ILE A 114 12.47 -10.77 -9.21
CA ILE A 114 11.68 -10.75 -7.97
C ILE A 114 11.46 -9.29 -7.54
N ALA A 115 12.55 -8.52 -7.48
CA ALA A 115 12.51 -7.11 -7.11
C ALA A 115 11.66 -6.25 -8.04
N VAL A 116 11.79 -6.41 -9.36
CA VAL A 116 11.03 -5.62 -10.34
C VAL A 116 9.53 -5.89 -10.25
N VAL A 117 9.12 -7.16 -10.09
CA VAL A 117 7.70 -7.52 -10.00
C VAL A 117 7.08 -6.96 -8.72
N ASP A 118 7.77 -7.10 -7.59
CA ASP A 118 7.35 -6.53 -6.31
C ASP A 118 7.23 -5.00 -6.39
N PHE A 119 8.30 -4.34 -6.85
CA PHE A 119 8.41 -2.89 -6.93
C PHE A 119 7.36 -2.27 -7.85
N ALA A 120 7.04 -2.90 -8.99
CA ALA A 120 6.17 -2.34 -10.02
C ALA A 120 4.74 -2.05 -9.55
N PHE A 121 4.25 -2.75 -8.52
CA PHE A 121 2.88 -2.61 -8.05
C PHE A 121 2.53 -1.17 -7.65
N LEU A 122 3.35 -0.54 -6.79
CA LEU A 122 3.06 0.78 -6.23
C LEU A 122 3.09 1.91 -7.28
N PRO A 123 4.12 2.02 -8.17
CA PRO A 123 4.11 2.97 -9.29
C PRO A 123 2.91 2.80 -10.20
N ILE A 124 2.56 1.56 -10.55
CA ILE A 124 1.43 1.29 -11.44
C ILE A 124 0.12 1.69 -10.75
N LEU A 125 -0.07 1.35 -9.48
CA LEU A 125 -1.23 1.78 -8.70
C LEU A 125 -1.34 3.32 -8.67
N ALA A 126 -0.23 4.01 -8.36
CA ALA A 126 -0.17 5.47 -8.33
C ALA A 126 -0.54 6.09 -9.69
N TYR A 127 0.01 5.56 -10.78
CA TYR A 127 -0.30 6.00 -12.14
C TYR A 127 -1.77 5.78 -12.51
N GLN A 128 -2.37 4.66 -12.12
CA GLN A 128 -3.76 4.35 -12.47
C GLN A 128 -4.75 5.19 -11.65
N ILE A 129 -4.39 5.55 -10.43
CA ILE A 129 -5.19 6.45 -9.58
C ILE A 129 -5.01 7.93 -9.98
N SER A 130 -3.85 8.33 -10.47
CA SER A 130 -3.60 9.73 -10.84
C SER A 130 -4.45 10.18 -12.04
N LYS A 131 -4.70 9.29 -13.00
CA LYS A 131 -5.54 9.56 -14.19
C LYS A 131 -6.92 10.14 -13.85
N PRO A 132 -7.82 9.46 -13.09
CA PRO A 132 -9.13 10.00 -12.76
C PRO A 132 -9.05 11.28 -11.91
N ILE A 133 -8.05 11.39 -11.03
CA ILE A 133 -7.83 12.61 -10.22
C ILE A 133 -7.54 13.82 -11.12
N MET A 134 -6.63 13.67 -12.07
CA MET A 134 -6.26 14.72 -13.01
C MET A 134 -7.42 15.06 -13.96
N GLN A 135 -8.11 14.04 -14.49
CA GLN A 135 -9.27 14.22 -15.35
C GLN A 135 -10.42 14.98 -14.67
N ALA A 136 -10.65 14.74 -13.39
CA ALA A 136 -11.65 15.46 -12.59
C ALA A 136 -11.11 16.75 -11.96
N ARG A 137 -9.83 17.10 -12.18
CA ARG A 137 -9.14 18.24 -11.56
C ARG A 137 -9.26 18.26 -10.03
N HIS A 138 -9.35 17.09 -9.40
CA HIS A 138 -9.49 16.95 -7.96
C HIS A 138 -8.12 16.99 -7.26
N PHE A 139 -7.38 18.10 -7.44
CA PHE A 139 -5.95 18.21 -7.08
C PHE A 139 -5.66 18.00 -5.59
N ARG A 140 -6.64 18.25 -4.72
CA ARG A 140 -6.53 17.96 -3.27
C ARG A 140 -6.26 16.48 -2.97
N SER A 141 -6.61 15.57 -3.87
CA SER A 141 -6.32 14.13 -3.71
C SER A 141 -4.95 13.71 -4.26
N LEU A 142 -4.18 14.61 -4.88
CA LEU A 142 -2.81 14.29 -5.33
C LEU A 142 -1.87 13.98 -4.16
N VAL A 143 -2.19 14.41 -2.94
CA VAL A 143 -1.49 14.00 -1.72
C VAL A 143 -1.34 12.47 -1.65
N PHE A 144 -2.38 11.70 -2.00
CA PHE A 144 -2.31 10.23 -1.97
C PHE A 144 -1.34 9.67 -3.03
N ILE A 145 -1.17 10.35 -4.16
CA ILE A 145 -0.15 9.97 -5.15
C ILE A 145 1.25 10.20 -4.57
N GLY A 146 1.48 11.34 -3.92
CA GLY A 146 2.73 11.61 -3.21
C GLY A 146 3.06 10.54 -2.17
N LEU A 147 2.08 10.14 -1.35
CA LEU A 147 2.26 9.07 -0.37
C LEU A 147 2.57 7.71 -1.03
N LEU A 148 1.89 7.35 -2.12
CA LEU A 148 2.21 6.11 -2.86
C LEU A 148 3.63 6.13 -3.45
N LEU A 149 4.12 7.30 -3.87
CA LEU A 149 5.49 7.46 -4.34
C LEU A 149 6.51 7.37 -3.20
N LEU A 150 6.19 7.85 -1.99
CA LEU A 150 7.02 7.63 -0.81
C LEU A 150 7.08 6.15 -0.41
N LEU A 151 5.95 5.43 -0.49
CA LEU A 151 5.95 3.96 -0.31
C LEU A 151 6.80 3.26 -1.38
N THR A 152 6.71 3.73 -2.64
CA THR A 152 7.53 3.23 -3.75
C THR A 152 9.02 3.43 -3.45
N LEU A 153 9.40 4.63 -2.99
CA LEU A 153 10.77 4.94 -2.61
C LEU A 153 11.26 4.03 -1.49
N GLY A 154 10.46 3.87 -0.43
CA GLY A 154 10.80 2.97 0.67
C GLY A 154 10.97 1.52 0.24
N ASN A 155 10.11 1.01 -0.64
CA ASN A 155 10.27 -0.32 -1.23
C ASN A 155 11.54 -0.41 -2.11
N GLY A 156 11.81 0.62 -2.89
CA GLY A 156 13.03 0.73 -3.70
C GLY A 156 14.30 0.68 -2.86
N LEU A 157 14.33 1.35 -1.71
CA LEU A 157 15.46 1.33 -0.77
C LEU A 157 15.71 -0.07 -0.18
N ILE A 158 14.64 -0.84 0.07
CA ILE A 158 14.74 -2.23 0.53
C ILE A 158 15.32 -3.11 -0.57
N HIS A 159 14.77 -3.07 -1.78
CA HIS A 159 15.29 -3.87 -2.89
C HIS A 159 16.71 -3.46 -3.31
N ALA A 160 17.05 -2.17 -3.26
CA ALA A 160 18.39 -1.69 -3.58
C ALA A 160 19.47 -2.28 -2.64
N GLU A 161 19.16 -2.45 -1.36
CA GLU A 161 20.10 -3.12 -0.43
C GLU A 161 20.22 -4.61 -0.73
N ILE A 162 19.10 -5.30 -0.92
CA ILE A 162 19.10 -6.76 -1.15
C ILE A 162 19.81 -7.12 -2.45
N LEU A 163 19.66 -6.29 -3.49
CA LEU A 163 20.37 -6.44 -4.76
C LEU A 163 21.85 -5.99 -4.68
N GLY A 164 22.32 -5.49 -3.53
CA GLY A 164 23.70 -5.03 -3.34
C GLY A 164 24.04 -3.71 -4.04
N LEU A 165 23.04 -2.92 -4.47
CA LEU A 165 23.23 -1.63 -5.12
C LEU A 165 23.54 -0.51 -4.12
N CYS A 166 23.04 -0.63 -2.90
CA CYS A 166 23.29 0.29 -1.79
C CYS A 166 23.51 -0.52 -0.51
N GLN A 167 24.02 0.12 0.54
CA GLN A 167 24.17 -0.48 1.87
C GLN A 167 23.42 0.36 2.90
N ASN A 168 22.87 -0.29 3.93
CA ASN A 168 22.16 0.34 5.05
C ASN A 168 20.92 1.19 4.62
N THR A 169 20.27 0.83 3.51
CA THR A 169 19.06 1.50 3.01
C THR A 169 17.75 0.78 3.34
N ALA A 170 17.75 -0.54 3.56
CA ALA A 170 16.55 -1.33 3.82
C ALA A 170 15.84 -0.94 5.11
N TRP A 171 16.59 -0.75 6.20
CA TRP A 171 16.01 -0.28 7.46
C TRP A 171 15.40 1.12 7.33
N ALA A 172 16.12 2.05 6.68
CA ALA A 172 15.60 3.38 6.39
C ALA A 172 14.35 3.32 5.49
N GLY A 173 14.33 2.41 4.51
CA GLY A 173 13.18 2.12 3.66
C GLY A 173 11.96 1.65 4.45
N ILE A 174 12.14 0.73 5.40
CA ILE A 174 11.08 0.26 6.30
C ILE A 174 10.55 1.41 7.16
N GLN A 175 11.43 2.21 7.76
CA GLN A 175 11.01 3.37 8.56
C GLN A 175 10.22 4.38 7.74
N LEU A 176 10.67 4.66 6.50
CA LEU A 176 9.95 5.52 5.56
C LEU A 176 8.56 4.96 5.23
N VAL A 177 8.45 3.65 4.99
CA VAL A 177 7.16 2.99 4.72
C VAL A 177 6.22 3.10 5.93
N VAL A 178 6.69 2.79 7.13
CA VAL A 178 5.91 2.88 8.37
C VAL A 178 5.41 4.32 8.58
N ALA A 179 6.31 5.30 8.49
CA ALA A 179 5.99 6.71 8.61
C ALA A 179 4.90 7.13 7.61
N THR A 180 5.06 6.70 6.35
CA THR A 180 4.11 7.02 5.27
C THR A 180 2.73 6.40 5.52
N ILE A 181 2.68 5.15 6.01
CA ILE A 181 1.42 4.49 6.36
C ILE A 181 0.73 5.23 7.52
N ILE A 182 1.48 5.64 8.55
CA ILE A 182 0.92 6.39 9.69
C ILE A 182 0.37 7.74 9.22
N ILE A 183 1.11 8.48 8.40
CA ILE A 183 0.64 9.74 7.81
C ILE A 183 -0.65 9.51 7.00
N LEU A 184 -0.71 8.43 6.20
CA LEU A 184 -1.90 8.07 5.45
C LEU A 184 -3.09 7.79 6.38
N ILE A 185 -2.88 7.04 7.47
CA ILE A 185 -3.92 6.77 8.48
C ILE A 185 -4.42 8.08 9.10
N LEU A 186 -3.54 9.00 9.50
CA LEU A 186 -3.93 10.29 10.08
C LEU A 186 -4.77 11.14 9.11
N ILE A 187 -4.33 11.23 7.84
CA ILE A 187 -5.07 11.96 6.80
C ILE A 187 -6.44 11.33 6.55
N LEU A 188 -6.52 9.99 6.53
CA LEU A 188 -7.79 9.29 6.33
C LEU A 188 -8.70 9.40 7.55
N ALA A 189 -8.19 9.29 8.77
CA ALA A 189 -8.97 9.39 10.00
C ALA A 189 -9.77 10.70 10.07
N GLY A 190 -9.14 11.83 9.77
CA GLY A 190 -9.80 13.15 9.76
C GLY A 190 -10.92 13.30 8.71
N ARG A 191 -10.99 12.41 7.70
CA ARG A 191 -12.06 12.42 6.69
C ARG A 191 -13.09 11.31 6.90
N VAL A 192 -12.60 10.13 7.26
CA VAL A 192 -13.37 8.88 7.33
C VAL A 192 -14.19 8.85 8.61
N PHE A 193 -13.64 9.24 9.76
CA PHE A 193 -14.38 9.23 11.01
C PHE A 193 -15.55 10.21 10.99
N PRO A 194 -15.39 11.50 10.62
CA PRO A 194 -16.52 12.42 10.56
C PRO A 194 -17.61 11.93 9.59
N PHE A 195 -17.20 11.42 8.44
CA PHE A 195 -18.12 10.91 7.42
C PHE A 195 -18.97 9.74 7.91
N PHE A 196 -18.37 8.75 8.59
CA PHE A 196 -19.12 7.62 9.11
C PHE A 196 -19.96 8.00 10.33
N THR A 197 -19.50 8.93 11.18
CA THR A 197 -20.30 9.42 12.31
C THR A 197 -21.54 10.19 11.85
N GLU A 198 -21.39 11.13 10.91
CA GLU A 198 -22.50 11.90 10.35
C GLU A 198 -23.51 11.01 9.61
N ARG A 199 -23.05 9.92 8.97
CA ARG A 199 -23.94 8.96 8.30
C ARG A 199 -24.60 7.95 9.23
N GLY A 200 -23.94 7.58 10.32
CA GLY A 200 -24.46 6.62 11.29
C GLY A 200 -25.45 7.24 12.28
N LEU A 201 -25.34 8.55 12.54
CA LEU A 201 -26.16 9.26 13.52
C LEU A 201 -26.91 10.42 12.86
N SER A 202 -28.20 10.22 12.61
CA SER A 202 -29.09 11.25 12.06
C SER A 202 -29.06 12.53 12.88
N GLY A 203 -28.88 13.67 12.22
CA GLY A 203 -28.86 14.99 12.87
C GLY A 203 -27.54 15.37 13.55
N THR A 204 -26.51 14.53 13.48
CA THR A 204 -25.18 14.85 14.03
C THR A 204 -24.31 15.51 12.97
N LEU A 205 -23.75 16.68 13.29
CA LEU A 205 -22.70 17.34 12.50
C LEU A 205 -21.42 17.36 13.31
N ILE A 206 -20.35 16.77 12.76
CA ILE A 206 -19.05 16.77 13.41
C ILE A 206 -18.39 18.12 13.19
N ILE A 207 -18.02 18.79 14.29
CA ILE A 207 -17.23 20.02 14.23
C ILE A 207 -15.82 19.65 13.77
N ARG A 208 -15.42 20.16 12.60
CA ARG A 208 -14.10 19.94 12.03
C ARG A 208 -13.24 21.17 12.27
N ASN A 209 -12.05 20.98 12.81
CA ASN A 209 -11.08 22.05 12.98
C ASN A 209 -9.82 21.76 12.13
N PRO A 210 -9.66 22.42 10.97
CA PRO A 210 -8.53 22.19 10.07
C PRO A 210 -7.16 22.41 10.73
N LEU A 211 -7.09 23.25 11.77
CA LEU A 211 -5.84 23.51 12.48
C LEU A 211 -5.37 22.26 13.23
N TRP A 212 -6.26 21.59 13.97
CA TRP A 212 -5.91 20.39 14.72
C TRP A 212 -5.54 19.22 13.79
N ASP A 213 -6.25 19.07 12.67
CA ASP A 213 -5.91 18.09 11.64
C ASP A 213 -4.51 18.37 11.06
N ALA A 214 -4.21 19.62 10.73
CA ALA A 214 -2.92 20.02 10.19
C ALA A 214 -1.79 19.87 11.22
N LEU A 215 -2.02 20.20 12.49
CA LEU A 215 -1.04 20.03 13.57
C LEU A 215 -0.76 18.56 13.84
N SER A 216 -1.77 17.68 13.78
CA SER A 216 -1.59 16.24 13.96
C SER A 216 -0.75 15.63 12.84
N ILE A 217 -1.02 15.99 11.58
CA ILE A 217 -0.23 15.52 10.44
C ILE A 217 1.18 16.15 10.48
N GLY A 218 1.27 17.45 10.75
CA GLY A 218 2.52 18.19 10.80
C GLY A 218 3.47 17.68 11.88
N SER A 219 2.97 17.40 13.08
CA SER A 219 3.78 16.83 14.16
C SER A 219 4.30 15.44 13.82
N ALA A 220 3.47 14.59 13.21
CA ALA A 220 3.90 13.27 12.74
C ALA A 220 5.00 13.38 11.67
N VAL A 221 4.84 14.26 10.69
CA VAL A 221 5.86 14.52 9.65
C VAL A 221 7.18 14.98 10.28
N VAL A 222 7.14 15.90 11.25
CA VAL A 222 8.34 16.36 11.96
C VAL A 222 9.02 15.23 12.71
N VAL A 223 8.26 14.43 13.48
CA VAL A 223 8.80 13.29 14.22
C VAL A 223 9.48 12.30 13.28
N PHE A 224 8.84 11.96 12.17
CA PHE A 224 9.42 11.02 11.20
C PHE A 224 10.62 11.60 10.46
N ALA A 225 10.64 12.90 10.17
CA ALA A 225 11.81 13.55 9.58
C ALA A 225 13.01 13.53 10.53
N LEU A 226 12.79 13.78 11.83
CA LEU A 226 13.82 13.70 12.86
C LEU A 226 14.32 12.26 13.03
N GLN A 227 13.41 11.29 13.08
CA GLN A 227 13.72 9.87 13.20
C GLN A 227 14.55 9.37 12.00
N LEU A 228 14.18 9.74 10.77
CA LEU A 228 14.94 9.38 9.56
C LEU A 228 16.30 10.08 9.50
N SER A 229 16.46 11.23 10.16
CA SER A 229 17.73 11.93 10.31
C SER A 229 18.61 11.35 11.43
N ALA A 230 18.21 10.22 12.02
CA ALA A 230 18.87 9.59 13.17
C ALA A 230 19.03 10.53 14.39
N ILE A 231 18.17 11.54 14.51
CA ILE A 231 18.12 12.43 15.68
C ILE A 231 17.24 11.73 16.72
N SER A 232 17.87 10.96 17.61
CA SER A 232 17.22 10.41 18.80
C SER A 232 17.44 11.34 19.99
N GLY A 233 16.36 11.68 20.70
CA GLY A 233 16.41 12.35 22.00
C GLY A 233 16.56 11.37 23.16
#